data_AF-A0A1Y1V5V5-F1
#
_entry.id   AF-A0A1Y1V5V5-F1
#
_cell.length_a   1.000
_cell.length_b   1.000
_cell.length_c   1.000
_cell.angle_alpha   90.00
_cell.angle_beta   90.00
_cell.angle_gamma   90.00
#
_symmetry.space_group_name_H-M   'P 1'
#
loop_
_entity.id
_entity.type
_entity.pdbx_description
1 polymer ?
#
loop_
_entity_poly.entity_id
_entity_poly.type
_entity_poly.pdbx_seq_one_letter_code
_entity_poly.pdbx_strand_id
1 'polypeptide(L)'
;NLHLRGKNSFYTYFSNCIFENVKFIGFIYYGDVTFDNCSFNDILGIETTYCSVLCSYNNGNTLNILDSKFENINVNINVPLIHLSNTYFNYMNEYKNISTLFDGHHNTISINNSSFTKINNKSLSPVILNSPISNVNFYNTKFTNIISFIKSFFNSEANYTFESIIMEDIKIRSGIMIDILYKSVSFKNCVFNNIICGGESDNSSLIRFISSDYGNYIDMKNINIKNCTSNGDLIIFDGRNSTITLSDSMINNSNFHNNMNINKLKCGLISNYNTIYLFLRNSTFYKNIVKHNGSSL
;
A
#
# COMPACT_ATOMS: atom_id res chain seq x y z
N ASN A 1 -29.01 7.64 1.86
CA ASN A 1 -28.15 6.84 2.75
C ASN A 1 -28.67 5.43 2.83
N LEU A 2 -27.90 4.47 2.35
CA LEU A 2 -28.11 3.03 2.53
C LEU A 2 -27.84 2.68 4.00
N HIS A 3 -28.76 1.97 4.65
CA HIS A 3 -28.55 1.44 6.00
C HIS A 3 -28.93 -0.04 6.00
N LEU A 4 -27.95 -0.92 5.81
CA LEU A 4 -28.20 -2.36 5.85
C LEU A 4 -28.08 -2.87 7.28
N ARG A 5 -29.22 -3.24 7.88
CA ARG A 5 -29.34 -3.76 9.24
C ARG A 5 -30.04 -5.12 9.23
N GLY A 6 -29.31 -6.19 9.53
CA GLY A 6 -29.86 -7.53 9.73
C GLY A 6 -28.83 -8.62 9.41
N LYS A 7 -28.52 -9.49 10.37
CA LYS A 7 -27.50 -10.53 10.25
C LYS A 7 -27.90 -11.53 9.15
N ASN A 8 -27.05 -11.70 8.14
CA ASN A 8 -27.21 -12.67 7.04
C ASN A 8 -28.48 -12.51 6.18
N SER A 9 -29.13 -11.34 6.15
CA SER A 9 -30.47 -11.20 5.53
C SER A 9 -30.50 -10.35 4.27
N PHE A 10 -29.42 -9.63 3.92
CA PHE A 10 -29.46 -8.65 2.83
C PHE A 10 -28.24 -8.77 1.92
N TYR A 11 -28.52 -9.04 0.65
CA TYR A 11 -27.59 -8.87 -0.46
C TYR A 11 -28.06 -7.65 -1.25
N THR A 12 -27.21 -6.62 -1.34
CA THR A 12 -27.49 -5.41 -2.13
C THR A 12 -26.54 -5.36 -3.32
N TYR A 13 -27.10 -5.18 -4.51
CA TYR A 13 -26.34 -5.19 -5.75
C TYR A 13 -26.68 -3.94 -6.58
N PHE A 14 -25.66 -3.12 -6.84
CA PHE A 14 -25.73 -1.97 -7.72
C PHE A 14 -24.97 -2.30 -8.99
N SER A 15 -25.62 -2.16 -10.15
CA SER A 15 -25.00 -2.42 -11.44
C SER A 15 -25.21 -1.25 -12.39
N ASN A 16 -24.17 -0.84 -13.11
CA ASN A 16 -24.22 0.29 -14.06
C ASN A 16 -24.76 1.58 -13.44
N CYS A 17 -24.47 1.82 -12.15
CA CYS A 17 -24.98 2.96 -11.41
C CYS A 17 -23.99 4.13 -11.42
N ILE A 18 -24.51 5.36 -11.40
CA ILE A 18 -23.70 6.58 -11.27
C ILE A 18 -24.04 7.25 -9.94
N PHE A 19 -23.02 7.47 -9.12
CA PHE A 19 -23.07 8.18 -7.85
C PHE A 19 -22.31 9.50 -8.01
N GLU A 20 -23.04 10.55 -8.36
CA GLU A 20 -22.49 11.88 -8.61
C GLU A 20 -23.02 12.88 -7.59
N ASN A 21 -22.14 13.75 -7.06
CA ASN A 21 -22.49 14.76 -6.05
C ASN A 21 -23.17 14.17 -4.80
N VAL A 22 -22.84 12.92 -4.47
CA VAL A 22 -23.37 12.25 -3.29
C VAL A 22 -22.51 12.63 -2.08
N LYS A 23 -23.15 13.02 -0.99
CA LYS A 23 -22.44 13.33 0.27
C LYS A 23 -21.89 12.07 0.94
N PHE A 24 -22.70 11.01 0.96
CA PHE A 24 -22.39 9.73 1.61
C PHE A 24 -23.31 8.64 1.06
N ILE A 25 -22.79 7.44 0.80
CA ILE A 25 -23.61 6.33 0.29
C ILE A 25 -24.33 5.65 1.44
N GLY A 26 -23.61 5.20 2.48
CA GLY A 26 -24.28 4.52 3.57
C GLY A 26 -23.41 3.66 4.49
N PHE A 27 -24.11 2.92 5.34
CA PHE A 27 -23.56 1.99 6.31
C PHE A 27 -23.94 0.55 5.99
N ILE A 28 -22.96 -0.34 6.06
CA ILE A 28 -23.14 -1.79 6.06
C ILE A 28 -22.91 -2.25 7.50
N TYR A 29 -23.97 -2.52 8.25
CA TYR A 29 -23.81 -3.13 9.58
C TYR A 29 -23.79 -4.66 9.50
N TYR A 30 -24.54 -5.21 8.54
CA TYR A 30 -24.62 -6.64 8.29
C TYR A 30 -24.99 -6.88 6.82
N GLY A 31 -24.39 -7.88 6.20
CA GLY A 31 -24.73 -8.35 4.86
C GLY A 31 -23.70 -7.97 3.80
N ASP A 32 -24.07 -8.24 2.56
CA ASP A 32 -23.17 -8.15 1.42
C ASP A 32 -23.61 -7.03 0.49
N VAL A 33 -22.64 -6.23 0.05
CA VAL A 33 -22.86 -5.16 -0.93
C VAL A 33 -21.90 -5.33 -2.10
N THR A 34 -22.44 -5.27 -3.30
CA THR A 34 -21.65 -5.26 -4.53
C THR A 34 -21.99 -4.05 -5.37
N PHE A 35 -20.96 -3.32 -5.79
CA PHE A 35 -21.02 -2.31 -6.83
C PHE A 35 -20.30 -2.85 -8.05
N ASP A 36 -21.01 -3.03 -9.15
CA ASP A 36 -20.51 -3.62 -10.39
C ASP A 36 -20.68 -2.61 -11.53
N ASN A 37 -19.59 -2.29 -12.22
CA ASN A 37 -19.55 -1.29 -13.28
C ASN A 37 -20.20 0.05 -12.87
N CYS A 38 -19.91 0.53 -11.66
CA CYS A 38 -20.44 1.78 -11.12
C CYS A 38 -19.44 2.94 -11.30
N SER A 39 -19.93 4.17 -11.31
CA SER A 39 -19.09 5.37 -11.32
C SER A 39 -19.36 6.22 -10.09
N PHE A 40 -18.29 6.63 -9.41
CA PHE A 40 -18.34 7.51 -8.25
C PHE A 40 -17.58 8.79 -8.61
N ASN A 41 -18.29 9.91 -8.68
CA ASN A 41 -17.73 11.21 -9.03
C ASN A 41 -18.15 12.27 -8.01
N ASP A 42 -17.22 13.16 -7.65
CA ASP A 42 -17.48 14.31 -6.78
C ASP A 42 -18.16 13.96 -5.44
N ILE A 43 -17.65 12.91 -4.76
CA ILE A 43 -18.14 12.56 -3.42
C ILE A 43 -17.62 13.58 -2.40
N LEU A 44 -18.55 14.27 -1.75
CA LEU A 44 -18.25 15.46 -0.92
C LEU A 44 -17.89 15.11 0.53
N GLY A 45 -18.38 13.99 1.06
CA GLY A 45 -18.37 13.69 2.49
C GLY A 45 -19.46 14.42 3.28
N ILE A 46 -19.59 14.08 4.56
CA ILE A 46 -20.51 14.69 5.52
C ILE A 46 -19.91 14.70 6.93
N GLU A 47 -19.85 15.85 7.60
CA GLU A 47 -19.14 16.04 8.89
C GLU A 47 -19.52 15.04 10.01
N THR A 48 -20.69 14.40 9.91
CA THR A 48 -21.19 13.45 10.92
C THR A 48 -20.74 12.01 10.70
N THR A 49 -20.02 11.70 9.63
CA THR A 49 -19.52 10.35 9.35
C THR A 49 -18.01 10.29 9.31
N TYR A 50 -17.47 9.13 9.69
CA TYR A 50 -16.02 8.91 9.72
C TYR A 50 -15.42 8.77 8.31
N CYS A 51 -16.19 8.24 7.36
CA CYS A 51 -15.75 8.00 5.98
C CYS A 51 -16.57 8.83 4.97
N SER A 52 -16.03 9.03 3.77
CA SER A 52 -16.70 9.80 2.70
C SER A 52 -17.73 9.02 1.88
N VAL A 53 -17.50 7.73 1.61
CA VAL A 53 -18.36 6.93 0.70
C VAL A 53 -19.18 5.94 1.51
N LEU A 54 -18.50 4.98 2.16
CA LEU A 54 -19.16 3.81 2.72
C LEU A 54 -18.41 3.32 3.95
N CYS A 55 -19.16 2.99 5.00
CA CYS A 55 -18.62 2.46 6.24
C CYS A 55 -19.20 1.06 6.49
N SER A 56 -18.33 0.05 6.60
CA SER A 56 -18.69 -1.33 6.94
C SER A 56 -18.28 -1.65 8.37
N TYR A 57 -19.25 -2.09 9.17
CA TYR A 57 -19.10 -2.43 10.59
C TYR A 57 -19.53 -3.86 10.86
N ASN A 58 -18.98 -4.46 11.93
CA ASN A 58 -19.23 -5.83 12.38
C ASN A 58 -18.62 -6.91 11.49
N ASN A 59 -18.62 -8.13 12.03
CA ASN A 59 -17.96 -9.27 11.41
C ASN A 59 -18.80 -9.88 10.29
N GLY A 60 -18.13 -10.25 9.20
CA GLY A 60 -18.68 -11.12 8.16
C GLY A 60 -19.38 -10.39 7.02
N ASN A 61 -19.24 -9.06 6.93
CA ASN A 61 -19.70 -8.35 5.74
C ASN A 61 -18.79 -8.64 4.56
N THR A 62 -19.38 -8.72 3.37
CA THR A 62 -18.65 -8.67 2.10
C THR A 62 -18.92 -7.36 1.40
N LEU A 63 -17.87 -6.64 1.03
CA LEU A 63 -17.96 -5.50 0.14
C LEU A 63 -17.19 -5.80 -1.14
N ASN A 64 -17.90 -5.80 -2.27
CA ASN A 64 -17.31 -5.94 -3.59
C ASN A 64 -17.47 -4.63 -4.35
N ILE A 65 -16.38 -4.14 -4.93
CA ILE A 65 -16.42 -3.07 -5.91
C ILE A 65 -15.69 -3.60 -7.14
N LEU A 66 -16.44 -3.86 -8.22
CA LEU A 66 -16.00 -4.55 -9.40
C LEU A 66 -16.17 -3.63 -10.61
N ASP A 67 -15.14 -3.55 -11.46
CA ASP A 67 -15.10 -2.84 -12.74
C ASP A 67 -15.68 -1.41 -12.70
N SER A 68 -15.63 -0.80 -11.53
CA SER A 68 -16.13 0.53 -11.20
C SER A 68 -15.01 1.56 -11.24
N LYS A 69 -15.38 2.83 -11.10
CA LYS A 69 -14.45 3.95 -11.21
C LYS A 69 -14.68 4.99 -10.14
N PHE A 70 -13.60 5.48 -9.54
CA PHE A 70 -13.64 6.61 -8.61
C PHE A 70 -12.80 7.76 -9.16
N GLU A 71 -13.45 8.88 -9.47
CA GLU A 71 -12.79 10.06 -10.02
C GLU A 71 -13.10 11.30 -9.22
N ASN A 72 -12.11 12.21 -9.17
CA ASN A 72 -12.25 13.55 -8.61
C ASN A 72 -12.76 13.56 -7.17
N ILE A 73 -12.40 12.54 -6.39
CA ILE A 73 -12.91 12.45 -5.03
C ILE A 73 -12.09 13.34 -4.11
N ASN A 74 -12.66 14.51 -3.80
CA ASN A 74 -12.05 15.49 -2.92
C ASN A 74 -12.38 15.20 -1.45
N VAL A 75 -11.67 14.22 -0.88
CA VAL A 75 -11.82 13.82 0.53
C VAL A 75 -11.10 14.84 1.45
N ASN A 76 -11.61 16.07 1.54
CA ASN A 76 -11.09 17.08 2.47
C ASN A 76 -11.80 17.06 3.82
N ILE A 77 -13.06 16.59 3.87
CA ILE A 77 -13.90 16.63 5.07
C ILE A 77 -13.77 15.33 5.88
N ASN A 78 -13.91 14.16 5.24
CA ASN A 78 -13.93 12.85 5.92
C ASN A 78 -12.91 11.85 5.36
N VAL A 79 -11.73 11.78 5.95
CA VAL A 79 -10.75 10.73 5.61
C VAL A 79 -10.98 9.54 6.57
N PRO A 80 -11.20 8.30 6.09
CA PRO A 80 -10.94 7.73 4.74
C PRO A 80 -12.09 7.85 3.72
N LEU A 81 -11.83 7.47 2.45
CA LEU A 81 -12.91 7.25 1.48
C LEU A 81 -13.87 6.12 1.94
N ILE A 82 -13.32 4.95 2.29
CA ILE A 82 -14.09 3.78 2.74
C ILE A 82 -13.51 3.30 4.07
N HIS A 83 -14.39 3.05 5.05
CA HIS A 83 -14.00 2.46 6.33
C HIS A 83 -14.46 1.00 6.43
N LEU A 84 -13.56 0.11 6.85
CA LEU A 84 -13.76 -1.34 6.89
C LEU A 84 -13.37 -1.90 8.28
N SER A 85 -14.28 -2.56 8.98
CA SER A 85 -13.97 -3.33 10.19
C SER A 85 -14.48 -4.75 10.03
N ASN A 86 -13.59 -5.74 10.23
CA ASN A 86 -13.92 -7.17 10.14
C ASN A 86 -14.66 -7.59 8.86
N THR A 87 -14.25 -6.98 7.73
CA THR A 87 -14.91 -7.10 6.43
C THR A 87 -14.02 -7.87 5.44
N TYR A 88 -14.65 -8.69 4.60
CA TYR A 88 -14.02 -9.20 3.38
C TYR A 88 -14.26 -8.19 2.26
N PHE A 89 -13.18 -7.65 1.69
CA PHE A 89 -13.25 -6.60 0.70
C PHE A 89 -12.53 -7.03 -0.58
N ASN A 90 -13.27 -7.12 -1.69
CA ASN A 90 -12.71 -7.38 -3.01
C ASN A 90 -12.89 -6.17 -3.92
N TYR A 91 -11.80 -5.77 -4.57
CA TYR A 91 -11.70 -4.52 -5.28
C TYR A 91 -11.02 -4.71 -6.64
N MET A 92 -11.67 -4.27 -7.72
CA MET A 92 -11.19 -4.38 -9.11
C MET A 92 -11.49 -3.13 -9.94
N ASN A 93 -10.67 -2.07 -9.89
CA ASN A 93 -11.12 -0.77 -10.42
C ASN A 93 -9.98 0.23 -10.71
N GLU A 94 -10.35 1.38 -11.29
CA GLU A 94 -9.47 2.53 -11.51
C GLU A 94 -9.77 3.71 -10.55
N TYR A 95 -8.71 4.27 -9.95
CA TYR A 95 -8.72 5.46 -9.11
C TYR A 95 -7.91 6.59 -9.73
N LYS A 96 -8.48 7.80 -9.66
CA LYS A 96 -7.82 9.02 -10.10
C LYS A 96 -8.16 10.20 -9.19
N ASN A 97 -7.14 10.97 -8.81
CA ASN A 97 -7.28 12.19 -8.01
C ASN A 97 -7.90 11.99 -6.62
N ILE A 98 -7.40 11.02 -5.86
CA ILE A 98 -7.86 10.75 -4.48
C ILE A 98 -6.79 11.14 -3.46
N SER A 99 -7.18 11.39 -2.20
CA SER A 99 -6.25 11.72 -1.11
C SER A 99 -5.95 10.52 -0.20
N THR A 100 -6.95 9.80 0.33
CA THR A 100 -6.75 8.60 1.18
C THR A 100 -7.93 7.63 1.07
N LEU A 101 -7.66 6.34 0.93
CA LEU A 101 -8.65 5.45 0.33
C LEU A 101 -9.35 4.50 1.31
N PHE A 102 -8.59 3.72 2.06
CA PHE A 102 -9.16 2.69 2.92
C PHE A 102 -8.62 2.81 4.34
N ASP A 103 -9.49 2.67 5.34
CA ASP A 103 -9.06 2.58 6.75
C ASP A 103 -9.93 1.60 7.55
N GLY A 104 -9.37 1.04 8.62
CA GLY A 104 -10.05 0.21 9.61
C GLY A 104 -9.28 -1.08 9.90
N HIS A 105 -9.80 -2.08 10.61
CA HIS A 105 -8.96 -3.15 11.18
C HIS A 105 -9.53 -4.56 10.99
N HIS A 106 -8.67 -5.57 11.11
CA HIS A 106 -9.02 -7.00 11.05
C HIS A 106 -9.73 -7.40 9.76
N ASN A 107 -9.28 -6.86 8.63
CA ASN A 107 -9.90 -7.11 7.33
C ASN A 107 -9.15 -8.17 6.52
N THR A 108 -9.85 -8.76 5.56
CA THR A 108 -9.22 -9.48 4.45
C THR A 108 -9.52 -8.71 3.18
N ILE A 109 -8.48 -8.13 2.58
CA ILE A 109 -8.59 -7.21 1.45
C ILE A 109 -7.90 -7.83 0.25
N SER A 110 -8.59 -7.86 -0.89
CA SER A 110 -8.03 -8.25 -2.18
C SER A 110 -8.25 -7.13 -3.20
N ILE A 111 -7.17 -6.58 -3.74
CA ILE A 111 -7.18 -5.54 -4.77
C ILE A 111 -6.57 -6.15 -6.03
N ASN A 112 -7.40 -6.40 -7.05
CA ASN A 112 -7.01 -7.10 -8.28
C ASN A 112 -7.18 -6.17 -9.48
N ASN A 113 -6.33 -6.30 -10.50
CA ASN A 113 -6.50 -5.62 -11.80
C ASN A 113 -6.83 -4.12 -11.69
N SER A 114 -6.22 -3.43 -10.72
CA SER A 114 -6.59 -2.07 -10.35
C SER A 114 -5.52 -1.05 -10.76
N SER A 115 -5.90 0.22 -10.86
CA SER A 115 -4.96 1.31 -11.16
C SER A 115 -5.19 2.49 -10.22
N PHE A 116 -4.13 2.99 -9.59
CA PHE A 116 -4.12 4.13 -8.69
C PHE A 116 -3.27 5.23 -9.31
N THR A 117 -3.88 6.33 -9.72
CA THR A 117 -3.18 7.38 -10.47
C THR A 117 -3.41 8.78 -9.92
N LYS A 118 -2.41 9.65 -10.04
CA LYS A 118 -2.52 11.10 -9.75
C LYS A 118 -3.00 11.39 -8.32
N ILE A 119 -2.43 10.69 -7.35
CA ILE A 119 -2.77 10.83 -5.93
C ILE A 119 -1.85 11.88 -5.29
N ASN A 120 -2.43 12.85 -4.61
CA ASN A 120 -1.70 13.88 -3.88
C ASN A 120 -2.15 13.87 -2.41
N ASN A 121 -1.45 13.10 -1.59
CA ASN A 121 -1.81 12.88 -0.20
C ASN A 121 -1.03 13.82 0.72
N LYS A 122 -1.79 14.63 1.47
CA LYS A 122 -1.28 15.48 2.56
C LYS A 122 -1.72 14.99 3.95
N SER A 123 -2.32 13.80 4.01
CA SER A 123 -2.88 13.26 5.24
C SER A 123 -1.78 12.74 6.16
N LEU A 124 -2.08 12.69 7.46
CA LEU A 124 -1.26 12.02 8.47
C LEU A 124 -1.47 10.50 8.48
N SER A 125 -2.35 9.97 7.62
CA SER A 125 -2.62 8.55 7.46
C SER A 125 -1.96 7.98 6.20
N PRO A 126 -1.68 6.66 6.14
CA PRO A 126 -1.16 6.00 4.95
C PRO A 126 -1.94 6.33 3.67
N VAL A 127 -1.24 6.50 2.55
CA VAL A 127 -1.84 7.02 1.30
C VAL A 127 -2.96 6.14 0.74
N ILE A 128 -2.73 4.83 0.68
CA ILE A 128 -3.63 3.87 0.04
C ILE A 128 -4.46 3.12 1.07
N LEU A 129 -3.83 2.56 2.10
CA LEU A 129 -4.53 1.66 3.01
C LEU A 129 -4.01 1.80 4.43
N ASN A 130 -4.89 2.17 5.35
CA ASN A 130 -4.65 2.15 6.77
C ASN A 130 -5.36 0.97 7.45
N SER A 131 -4.84 -0.26 7.30
CA SER A 131 -5.54 -1.44 7.87
C SER A 131 -4.73 -2.36 8.77
N PRO A 132 -4.49 -1.99 10.05
CA PRO A 132 -3.71 -2.81 10.96
C PRO A 132 -4.37 -4.18 11.22
N ILE A 133 -3.53 -5.17 11.49
CA ILE A 133 -3.91 -6.57 11.82
C ILE A 133 -4.78 -7.20 10.69
N SER A 134 -4.54 -6.77 9.45
CA SER A 134 -5.28 -7.25 8.28
C SER A 134 -4.40 -8.09 7.37
N ASN A 135 -5.04 -8.88 6.50
CA ASN A 135 -4.38 -9.55 5.38
C ASN A 135 -4.76 -8.84 4.09
N VAL A 136 -3.77 -8.31 3.39
CA VAL A 136 -3.98 -7.44 2.23
C VAL A 136 -3.23 -8.00 1.04
N ASN A 137 -3.95 -8.28 -0.03
CA ASN A 137 -3.36 -8.82 -1.24
C ASN A 137 -3.61 -7.87 -2.42
N PHE A 138 -2.54 -7.55 -3.14
CA PHE A 138 -2.57 -6.79 -4.38
C PHE A 138 -2.13 -7.69 -5.53
N TYR A 139 -2.93 -7.75 -6.59
CA TYR A 139 -2.64 -8.52 -7.79
C TYR A 139 -2.82 -7.66 -9.04
N ASN A 140 -1.89 -7.75 -9.99
CA ASN A 140 -1.97 -7.08 -11.31
C ASN A 140 -2.36 -5.60 -11.21
N THR A 141 -1.75 -4.88 -10.27
CA THR A 141 -2.18 -3.52 -9.90
C THR A 141 -1.09 -2.51 -10.22
N LYS A 142 -1.49 -1.33 -10.71
CA LYS A 142 -0.59 -0.23 -11.07
C LYS A 142 -0.76 0.96 -10.14
N PHE A 143 0.34 1.53 -9.64
CA PHE A 143 0.39 2.78 -8.89
C PHE A 143 1.25 3.78 -9.67
N THR A 144 0.68 4.91 -10.10
CA THR A 144 1.44 5.93 -10.86
C THR A 144 1.18 7.36 -10.44
N ASN A 145 2.19 8.23 -10.58
CA ASN A 145 2.05 9.67 -10.36
C ASN A 145 1.49 10.00 -8.97
N ILE A 146 2.10 9.43 -7.93
CA ILE A 146 1.64 9.59 -6.56
C ILE A 146 2.65 10.42 -5.76
N ILE A 147 2.15 11.41 -5.05
CA ILE A 147 2.95 12.23 -4.13
C ILE A 147 2.41 12.04 -2.72
N SER A 148 3.24 11.49 -1.83
CA SER A 148 2.98 11.47 -0.39
C SER A 148 3.80 12.54 0.30
N PHE A 149 3.16 13.35 1.13
CA PHE A 149 3.85 14.40 1.86
C PHE A 149 4.35 13.95 3.24
N ILE A 150 3.63 13.05 3.91
CA ILE A 150 3.84 12.79 5.35
C ILE A 150 4.09 11.32 5.68
N LYS A 151 3.29 10.39 5.14
CA LYS A 151 3.26 8.98 5.55
C LYS A 151 3.63 7.99 4.43
N SER A 152 3.78 6.74 4.84
CA SER A 152 3.89 5.56 3.97
C SER A 152 2.67 5.37 3.08
N PHE A 153 2.79 4.51 2.08
CA PHE A 153 1.66 4.13 1.24
C PHE A 153 0.65 3.24 1.96
N PHE A 154 1.15 2.37 2.82
CA PHE A 154 0.38 1.33 3.48
C PHE A 154 0.62 1.38 5.00
N ASN A 155 -0.35 0.89 5.77
CA ASN A 155 -0.19 0.67 7.21
C ASN A 155 0.92 -0.34 7.46
N SER A 156 1.69 -0.13 8.51
CA SER A 156 2.84 -0.97 8.80
C SER A 156 2.54 -2.30 9.48
N GLU A 157 1.39 -2.45 10.13
CA GLU A 157 1.06 -3.59 10.99
C GLU A 157 0.08 -4.56 10.33
N ALA A 158 0.15 -4.72 9.01
CA ALA A 158 -0.63 -5.69 8.25
C ALA A 158 0.26 -6.68 7.49
N ASN A 159 -0.28 -7.85 7.16
CA ASN A 159 0.38 -8.78 6.25
C ASN A 159 0.06 -8.37 4.81
N TYR A 160 1.08 -8.35 3.95
CA TYR A 160 0.92 -7.93 2.56
C TYR A 160 1.41 -8.99 1.56
N THR A 161 0.65 -9.16 0.49
CA THR A 161 1.08 -9.87 -0.72
C THR A 161 0.99 -8.92 -1.89
N PHE A 162 2.08 -8.74 -2.63
CA PHE A 162 2.15 -7.95 -3.85
C PHE A 162 2.56 -8.85 -5.00
N GLU A 163 1.67 -9.10 -5.96
CA GLU A 163 1.96 -9.91 -7.15
C GLU A 163 1.64 -9.15 -8.44
N SER A 164 2.62 -9.11 -9.35
CA SER A 164 2.52 -8.42 -10.64
C SER A 164 2.17 -6.94 -10.48
N ILE A 165 2.89 -6.25 -9.58
CA ILE A 165 2.64 -4.84 -9.25
C ILE A 165 3.59 -3.93 -10.01
N ILE A 166 3.08 -2.79 -10.49
CA ILE A 166 3.91 -1.73 -11.08
C ILE A 166 3.73 -0.46 -10.26
N MET A 167 4.82 0.07 -9.72
CA MET A 167 4.89 1.32 -8.97
C MET A 167 5.84 2.28 -9.71
N GLU A 168 5.30 3.38 -10.23
CA GLU A 168 6.02 4.26 -11.15
C GLU A 168 5.75 5.74 -10.89
N ASP A 169 6.78 6.59 -11.00
CA ASP A 169 6.65 8.06 -10.83
C ASP A 169 6.06 8.44 -9.46
N ILE A 170 6.71 7.97 -8.39
CA ILE A 170 6.25 8.17 -7.02
C ILE A 170 7.22 9.04 -6.24
N LYS A 171 6.69 10.01 -5.50
CA LYS A 171 7.48 10.88 -4.63
C LYS A 171 6.97 10.83 -3.19
N ILE A 172 7.80 10.28 -2.29
CA ILE A 172 7.59 10.31 -0.85
C ILE A 172 8.45 11.43 -0.29
N ARG A 173 7.84 12.51 0.19
CA ARG A 173 8.60 13.66 0.71
C ARG A 173 9.09 13.44 2.14
N SER A 174 8.36 12.68 2.94
CA SER A 174 8.82 12.22 4.25
C SER A 174 8.35 10.79 4.51
N GLY A 175 9.17 10.02 5.20
CA GLY A 175 8.84 8.66 5.56
C GLY A 175 9.32 7.63 4.54
N ILE A 176 8.89 6.40 4.80
CA ILE A 176 9.24 5.22 4.03
C ILE A 176 8.04 4.84 3.17
N MET A 177 8.26 4.47 1.92
CA MET A 177 7.17 4.15 1.01
C MET A 177 6.39 2.92 1.48
N ILE A 178 7.09 1.79 1.67
CA ILE A 178 6.54 0.54 2.19
C ILE A 178 7.23 0.23 3.50
N ASP A 179 6.52 0.44 4.60
CA ASP A 179 7.03 0.18 5.95
C ASP A 179 6.26 -1.00 6.52
N ILE A 180 6.95 -2.05 6.95
CA ILE A 180 6.36 -3.28 7.48
C ILE A 180 6.93 -3.53 8.87
N LEU A 181 6.06 -3.56 9.88
CA LEU A 181 6.41 -3.74 11.29
C LEU A 181 5.75 -5.02 11.82
N TYR A 182 6.57 -5.96 12.27
CA TYR A 182 6.16 -7.15 13.02
C TYR A 182 5.21 -8.09 12.25
N LYS A 183 5.21 -8.00 10.92
CA LYS A 183 4.35 -8.76 10.00
C LYS A 183 5.15 -9.31 8.83
N SER A 184 4.56 -10.25 8.11
CA SER A 184 5.19 -10.82 6.92
C SER A 184 4.74 -10.10 5.65
N VAL A 185 5.61 -10.09 4.65
CA VAL A 185 5.32 -9.49 3.34
C VAL A 185 5.92 -10.33 2.22
N SER A 186 5.21 -10.44 1.09
CA SER A 186 5.72 -11.06 -0.14
C SER A 186 5.57 -10.14 -1.35
N PHE A 187 6.59 -10.10 -2.20
CA PHE A 187 6.61 -9.42 -3.48
C PHE A 187 6.97 -10.41 -4.59
N LYS A 188 6.18 -10.46 -5.66
CA LYS A 188 6.40 -11.35 -6.80
C LYS A 188 6.13 -10.62 -8.11
N ASN A 189 7.09 -10.63 -9.03
CA ASN A 189 6.94 -9.98 -10.34
C ASN A 189 6.64 -8.46 -10.24
N CYS A 190 7.25 -7.76 -9.28
CA CYS A 190 6.98 -6.33 -9.06
C CYS A 190 8.02 -5.43 -9.72
N VAL A 191 7.58 -4.24 -10.15
CA VAL A 191 8.41 -3.20 -10.74
C VAL A 191 8.29 -1.91 -9.92
N PHE A 192 9.41 -1.37 -9.49
CA PHE A 192 9.57 -0.07 -8.85
C PHE A 192 10.42 0.81 -9.77
N ASN A 193 9.83 1.86 -10.34
CA ASN A 193 10.50 2.72 -11.31
C ASN A 193 10.34 4.19 -10.94
N ASN A 194 11.42 4.97 -11.02
CA ASN A 194 11.38 6.43 -10.83
C ASN A 194 10.71 6.84 -9.51
N ILE A 195 11.20 6.27 -8.40
CA ILE A 195 10.68 6.54 -7.05
C ILE A 195 11.67 7.42 -6.29
N ILE A 196 11.18 8.50 -5.69
CA ILE A 196 11.99 9.43 -4.90
C ILE A 196 11.52 9.40 -3.44
N CYS A 197 12.37 8.91 -2.54
CA CYS A 197 12.21 8.96 -1.10
C CYS A 197 13.07 10.10 -0.55
N GLY A 198 12.44 11.25 -0.29
CA GLY A 198 13.10 12.51 0.09
C GLY A 198 13.03 12.86 1.58
N GLY A 199 12.61 11.92 2.44
CA GLY A 199 12.49 12.15 3.88
C GLY A 199 13.83 12.38 4.59
N GLU A 200 13.78 12.58 5.91
CA GLU A 200 14.98 12.60 6.74
C GLU A 200 15.78 11.30 6.62
N SER A 201 17.09 11.35 6.91
CA SER A 201 18.02 10.23 6.71
C SER A 201 17.54 8.90 7.26
N ASP A 202 16.89 8.95 8.41
CA ASP A 202 16.53 7.76 9.19
C ASP A 202 15.13 7.25 8.85
N ASN A 203 14.35 8.07 8.15
CA ASN A 203 12.96 7.82 7.82
C ASN A 203 12.76 8.02 6.31
N SER A 204 13.71 7.57 5.49
CA SER A 204 13.63 7.68 4.04
C SER A 204 14.16 6.41 3.39
N SER A 205 13.22 5.57 2.95
CA SER A 205 13.50 4.32 2.26
C SER A 205 12.37 3.97 1.31
N LEU A 206 12.67 3.13 0.33
CA LEU A 206 11.66 2.50 -0.50
C LEU A 206 10.94 1.41 0.30
N ILE A 207 11.70 0.50 0.92
CA ILE A 207 11.15 -0.58 1.74
C ILE A 207 11.87 -0.58 3.10
N ARG A 208 11.10 -0.64 4.18
CA ARG A 208 11.60 -1.01 5.51
C ARG A 208 10.82 -2.20 6.01
N PHE A 209 11.54 -3.18 6.51
CA PHE A 209 10.99 -4.36 7.14
C PHE A 209 11.62 -4.55 8.52
N ILE A 210 10.78 -4.57 9.56
CA ILE A 210 11.18 -4.80 10.94
C ILE A 210 10.48 -6.06 11.45
N SER A 211 11.22 -7.11 11.77
CA SER A 211 10.62 -8.33 12.34
C SER A 211 10.31 -8.19 13.84
N SER A 212 9.38 -9.02 14.31
CA SER A 212 9.12 -9.24 15.73
C SER A 212 10.02 -10.33 16.32
N ASP A 213 10.05 -10.42 17.64
CA ASP A 213 10.74 -11.49 18.39
C ASP A 213 10.24 -12.91 18.07
N TYR A 214 9.03 -13.03 17.49
CA TYR A 214 8.40 -14.30 17.14
C TYR A 214 8.75 -14.79 15.73
N GLY A 215 9.58 -14.04 15.00
CA GLY A 215 9.92 -14.32 13.62
C GLY A 215 8.86 -13.85 12.63
N ASN A 216 9.31 -13.16 11.59
CA ASN A 216 8.53 -12.77 10.42
C ASN A 216 9.41 -12.97 9.19
N TYR A 217 8.80 -13.02 8.01
CA TYR A 217 9.52 -13.18 6.76
C TYR A 217 9.19 -12.06 5.77
N ILE A 218 10.18 -11.71 4.96
CA ILE A 218 10.01 -10.90 3.75
C ILE A 218 10.46 -11.77 2.57
N ASP A 219 9.55 -11.97 1.63
CA ASP A 219 9.79 -12.71 0.39
C ASP A 219 9.74 -11.75 -0.80
N MET A 220 10.70 -11.86 -1.72
CA MET A 220 10.93 -10.97 -2.85
C MET A 220 11.44 -11.77 -4.04
N LYS A 221 10.61 -11.97 -5.06
CA LYS A 221 10.90 -12.77 -6.25
C LYS A 221 10.64 -12.00 -7.54
N ASN A 222 11.62 -11.98 -8.44
CA ASN A 222 11.54 -11.28 -9.73
C ASN A 222 11.14 -9.79 -9.58
N ILE A 223 12.01 -9.01 -8.92
CA ILE A 223 11.75 -7.62 -8.55
C ILE A 223 12.65 -6.67 -9.33
N ASN A 224 12.08 -5.73 -10.07
CA ASN A 224 12.85 -4.72 -10.81
C ASN A 224 12.81 -3.38 -10.05
N ILE A 225 13.95 -2.86 -9.59
CA ILE A 225 14.04 -1.57 -8.89
C ILE A 225 15.02 -0.66 -9.65
N LYS A 226 14.48 0.30 -10.40
CA LYS A 226 15.28 1.13 -11.30
C LYS A 226 14.98 2.62 -11.15
N ASN A 227 16.03 3.43 -11.28
CA ASN A 227 15.95 4.89 -11.20
C ASN A 227 15.31 5.39 -9.88
N CYS A 228 15.53 4.69 -8.77
CA CYS A 228 15.03 5.12 -7.46
C CYS A 228 16.09 5.92 -6.70
N THR A 229 15.67 6.98 -6.03
CA THR A 229 16.53 7.82 -5.19
C THR A 229 16.01 7.80 -3.77
N SER A 230 16.89 7.60 -2.80
CA SER A 230 16.58 7.69 -1.37
C SER A 230 17.53 8.64 -0.65
N ASN A 231 16.99 9.40 0.31
CA ASN A 231 17.77 10.21 1.25
C ASN A 231 18.17 9.44 2.51
N GLY A 232 17.82 8.15 2.59
CA GLY A 232 18.36 7.18 3.54
C GLY A 232 18.70 5.90 2.78
N ASP A 233 18.75 4.78 3.48
CA ASP A 233 18.95 3.50 2.81
C ASP A 233 17.74 3.16 1.94
N LEU A 234 17.97 2.57 0.76
CA LEU A 234 16.85 2.29 -0.16
C LEU A 234 15.99 1.14 0.37
N ILE A 235 16.62 0.08 0.89
CA ILE A 235 15.95 -1.03 1.57
C ILE A 235 16.58 -1.24 2.94
N ILE A 236 15.74 -1.33 3.98
CA ILE A 236 16.16 -1.56 5.37
C ILE A 236 15.56 -2.86 5.88
N PHE A 237 16.41 -3.71 6.44
CA PHE A 237 16.02 -4.86 7.26
C PHE A 237 16.47 -4.66 8.71
N ASP A 238 15.53 -4.80 9.65
CA ASP A 238 15.72 -4.61 11.08
C ASP A 238 14.88 -5.64 11.89
N GLY A 239 15.04 -5.67 13.21
CA GLY A 239 14.32 -6.54 14.14
C GLY A 239 15.16 -7.68 14.74
N ARG A 240 14.52 -8.49 15.58
CA ARG A 240 15.14 -9.62 16.30
C ARG A 240 14.58 -10.94 15.80
N ASN A 241 15.37 -12.02 15.88
CA ASN A 241 14.96 -13.40 15.53
C ASN A 241 14.18 -13.51 14.21
N SER A 242 14.54 -12.69 13.21
CA SER A 242 13.93 -12.76 11.90
C SER A 242 14.46 -13.98 11.17
N THR A 243 13.58 -14.92 10.83
CA THR A 243 13.85 -15.74 9.65
C THR A 243 13.47 -14.88 8.46
N ILE A 244 14.38 -13.99 8.06
CA ILE A 244 14.35 -13.44 6.71
C ILE A 244 14.78 -14.60 5.83
N THR A 245 13.84 -15.48 5.53
CA THR A 245 14.06 -16.46 4.50
C THR A 245 13.96 -15.70 3.20
N LEU A 246 15.11 -15.19 2.77
CA LEU A 246 15.36 -15.04 1.35
C LEU A 246 15.58 -16.42 0.70
N SER A 247 14.72 -17.39 1.00
CA SER A 247 14.74 -18.73 0.40
C SER A 247 13.70 -18.75 -0.68
N ASP A 248 14.15 -18.95 -1.92
CA ASP A 248 13.40 -18.65 -3.14
C ASP A 248 12.99 -17.18 -3.32
N SER A 249 13.20 -16.33 -2.30
CA SER A 249 13.44 -14.89 -2.45
C SER A 249 14.87 -14.66 -2.91
N MET A 250 15.15 -15.23 -4.07
CA MET A 250 16.26 -14.74 -4.81
C MET A 250 15.89 -13.32 -5.26
N ILE A 251 16.81 -12.38 -5.09
CA ILE A 251 16.99 -11.29 -6.06
C ILE A 251 17.40 -11.93 -7.42
N ASN A 252 16.75 -13.00 -7.89
CA ASN A 252 17.01 -13.68 -9.17
C ASN A 252 16.27 -12.91 -10.25
N ASN A 253 17.04 -12.42 -11.21
CA ASN A 253 16.62 -11.49 -12.26
C ASN A 253 16.14 -10.14 -11.74
N SER A 254 16.47 -9.83 -10.49
CA SER A 254 16.18 -8.52 -9.94
C SER A 254 17.27 -7.54 -10.35
N ASN A 255 16.80 -6.41 -10.85
CA ASN A 255 17.58 -5.42 -11.56
C ASN A 255 17.60 -4.15 -10.74
N PHE A 256 18.71 -3.87 -10.06
CA PHE A 256 18.95 -2.63 -9.34
C PHE A 256 19.82 -1.73 -10.20
N HIS A 257 19.20 -0.80 -10.91
CA HIS A 257 19.88 0.06 -11.89
C HIS A 257 19.69 1.54 -11.58
N ASN A 258 20.80 2.28 -11.61
CA ASN A 258 20.82 3.74 -11.45
C ASN A 258 20.13 4.22 -10.17
N ASN A 259 20.23 3.45 -9.08
CA ASN A 259 19.70 3.88 -7.80
C ASN A 259 20.75 4.72 -7.07
N MET A 260 20.28 5.72 -6.32
CA MET A 260 21.16 6.65 -5.62
C MET A 260 20.75 6.83 -4.16
N ASN A 261 21.69 6.59 -3.25
CA ASN A 261 21.59 7.05 -1.87
C ASN A 261 22.36 8.37 -1.75
N ILE A 262 21.64 9.47 -1.52
CA ILE A 262 22.22 10.83 -1.46
C ILE A 262 22.69 11.23 -0.07
N ASN A 263 22.44 10.40 0.94
CA ASN A 263 22.76 10.69 2.32
C ASN A 263 24.28 10.76 2.54
N LYS A 264 24.72 11.68 3.42
CA LYS A 264 26.14 11.85 3.75
C LYS A 264 26.62 10.93 4.89
N LEU A 265 25.71 10.48 5.74
CA LEU A 265 25.98 9.75 6.98
C LEU A 265 25.57 8.28 6.90
N LYS A 266 24.51 7.96 6.12
CA LYS A 266 24.04 6.60 5.86
C LYS A 266 24.46 6.15 4.47
N CYS A 267 24.84 4.87 4.35
CA CYS A 267 25.64 4.39 3.24
C CYS A 267 25.09 3.11 2.56
N GLY A 268 23.88 2.66 2.87
CA GLY A 268 23.33 1.44 2.25
C GLY A 268 22.43 1.71 1.06
N LEU A 269 22.61 0.94 -0.02
CA LEU A 269 21.49 0.65 -0.91
C LEU A 269 20.57 -0.36 -0.20
N ILE A 270 21.14 -1.39 0.39
CA ILE A 270 20.51 -2.38 1.26
C ILE A 270 21.27 -2.40 2.59
N SER A 271 20.57 -2.10 3.68
CA SER A 271 21.11 -2.15 5.03
C SER A 271 20.46 -3.24 5.87
N ASN A 272 21.29 -3.89 6.67
CA ASN A 272 20.88 -4.90 7.63
C ASN A 272 21.55 -4.60 8.97
N TYR A 273 20.75 -4.37 10.00
CA TYR A 273 21.23 -3.95 11.32
C TYR A 273 21.23 -5.07 12.38
N ASN A 274 20.85 -6.31 12.03
CA ASN A 274 20.78 -7.43 12.98
C ASN A 274 21.27 -8.75 12.39
N THR A 275 21.24 -9.81 13.20
CA THR A 275 21.57 -11.18 12.80
C THR A 275 20.49 -11.74 11.88
N ILE A 276 20.59 -11.38 10.62
CA ILE A 276 19.66 -11.71 9.55
C ILE A 276 20.41 -12.54 8.50
N TYR A 277 19.81 -13.64 8.08
CA TYR A 277 20.31 -14.44 6.97
C TYR A 277 19.86 -13.83 5.64
N LEU A 278 20.78 -13.15 4.93
CA LEU A 278 20.51 -12.56 3.62
C LEU A 278 21.07 -13.45 2.50
N PHE A 279 20.21 -13.88 1.56
CA PHE A 279 20.63 -14.64 0.38
C PHE A 279 20.37 -13.84 -0.91
N LEU A 280 21.43 -13.51 -1.64
CA LEU A 280 21.37 -12.84 -2.94
C LEU A 280 21.83 -13.81 -4.04
N ARG A 281 21.00 -14.05 -5.06
CA ARG A 281 21.31 -14.99 -6.14
C ARG A 281 20.83 -14.44 -7.47
N ASN A 282 21.65 -14.56 -8.52
CA ASN A 282 21.32 -14.17 -9.91
C ASN A 282 20.81 -12.72 -10.04
N SER A 283 21.44 -11.82 -9.30
CA SER A 283 21.06 -10.42 -9.16
C SER A 283 21.99 -9.53 -9.96
N THR A 284 21.46 -8.46 -10.55
CA THR A 284 22.30 -7.43 -11.16
C THR A 284 22.17 -6.12 -10.39
N PHE A 285 23.27 -5.69 -9.80
CA PHE A 285 23.45 -4.36 -9.24
C PHE A 285 24.36 -3.60 -10.19
N TYR A 286 23.81 -2.63 -10.92
CA TYR A 286 24.54 -1.92 -11.96
C TYR A 286 24.34 -0.41 -11.87
N LYS A 287 25.45 0.34 -11.92
CA LYS A 287 25.44 1.81 -11.86
C LYS A 287 24.68 2.39 -10.66
N ASN A 288 24.63 1.68 -9.54
CA ASN A 288 24.13 2.25 -8.29
C ASN A 288 25.22 3.15 -7.68
N ILE A 289 24.80 4.27 -7.10
CA ILE A 289 25.70 5.28 -6.53
C ILE A 289 25.37 5.42 -5.04
N VAL A 290 26.35 5.08 -4.19
CA VAL A 290 26.33 5.44 -2.78
C VAL A 290 27.33 6.57 -2.59
N LYS A 291 26.89 7.68 -1.98
CA LYS A 291 27.70 8.89 -1.88
C LYS A 291 28.93 8.75 -0.98
N HIS A 292 28.95 7.80 -0.05
CA HIS A 292 30.04 7.58 0.89
C HIS A 292 30.34 6.08 1.10
N ASN A 293 31.61 5.74 1.36
CA ASN A 293 32.15 4.38 1.40
C ASN A 293 31.83 3.57 2.68
N GLY A 294 30.65 3.76 3.27
CA GLY A 294 30.22 2.96 4.42
C GLY A 294 29.64 1.62 3.97
N SER A 295 30.48 0.62 3.75
CA SER A 295 30.23 -0.84 3.81
C SER A 295 28.81 -1.43 3.68
N SER A 296 27.94 -0.96 2.78
CA SER A 296 26.66 -1.64 2.47
C SER A 296 26.36 -1.65 0.97
N LEU A 297 25.85 -2.80 0.51
CA LEU A 297 25.62 -3.16 -0.90
C LEU A 297 24.24 -2.73 -1.37
#